data_AF-A0A7J8UHW5-F1
#
_entry.id   AF-A0A7J8UHW5-F1
#
_cell.length_a   1.000
_cell.length_b   1.000
_cell.length_c   1.000
_cell.angle_alpha   90.00
_cell.angle_beta   90.00
_cell.angle_gamma   90.00
#
_symmetry.space_group_name_H-M   'P 1'
#
loop_
_entity.id
_entity.type
_entity.pdbx_description
1 polymer ?
#
loop_
_entity_poly.entity_id
_entity_poly.type
_entity_poly.pdbx_seq_one_letter_code
_entity_poly.pdbx_strand_id
1 'polypeptide(L)'
;MVDLHNVGTFNADTRFKADYLNELEKMLEKVLPHAMLKAKPNLESRIRTLKRVWLIIYDMLRGKNNDFGWDEHRQLVFAEDAFPVL
;
A
#
# COMPACT_ATOMS: atom_id res chain seq x y z
N MET A 1 5.85 6.25 -5.59
CA MET A 1 5.76 6.99 -4.30
C MET A 1 7.09 7.62 -3.93
N VAL A 2 8.24 6.94 -4.15
CA VAL A 2 9.58 7.51 -3.98
C VAL A 2 9.74 8.81 -4.79
N ASP A 3 9.31 8.84 -6.04
CA ASP A 3 9.40 10.08 -6.84
C ASP A 3 8.52 11.22 -6.29
N LEU A 4 7.32 10.89 -5.79
CA LEU A 4 6.44 11.88 -5.16
C LEU A 4 7.05 12.44 -3.85
N HIS A 5 7.73 11.58 -3.08
CA HIS A 5 8.52 11.99 -1.91
C HIS A 5 9.68 12.91 -2.31
N ASN A 6 10.39 12.56 -3.40
CA ASN A 6 11.55 13.30 -3.88
C ASN A 6 11.22 14.66 -4.50
N VAL A 7 9.97 14.89 -4.92
CA VAL A 7 9.50 16.22 -5.35
C VAL A 7 9.59 17.24 -4.19
N GLY A 8 9.71 16.80 -2.93
CA GLY A 8 10.09 17.65 -1.78
C GLY A 8 9.02 18.64 -1.32
N THR A 9 7.92 18.78 -2.05
CA THR A 9 6.77 19.65 -1.70
C THR A 9 5.75 18.98 -0.78
N PHE A 10 5.83 17.66 -0.60
CA PHE A 10 4.90 16.88 0.20
C PHE A 10 5.66 16.11 1.28
N ASN A 11 5.58 16.58 2.53
CA ASN A 11 6.22 15.93 3.68
C ASN A 11 5.69 14.49 3.83
N ALA A 12 6.61 13.53 3.81
CA ALA A 12 6.32 12.11 3.97
C ALA A 12 5.86 11.74 5.39
N ASP A 13 6.22 12.58 6.37
CA ASP A 13 5.94 12.35 7.79
C ASP A 13 4.53 12.76 8.23
N THR A 14 3.81 13.52 7.41
CA THR A 14 2.45 13.98 7.74
C THR A 14 1.56 13.83 6.53
N ARG A 15 0.97 12.63 6.37
CA ARG A 15 -0.24 12.34 5.59
C ARG A 15 -0.33 13.24 4.37
N PHE A 16 0.31 12.82 3.26
CA PHE A 16 0.30 13.50 1.95
C PHE A 16 -0.76 14.62 1.88
N LYS A 17 -0.29 15.88 1.84
CA LYS A 17 -1.12 17.09 1.83
C LYS A 17 -2.32 16.93 0.89
N ALA A 18 -3.39 17.68 1.14
CA ALA A 18 -4.49 17.79 0.18
C ALA A 18 -3.91 17.97 -1.24
N ASP A 19 -4.46 17.22 -2.20
CA ASP A 19 -4.09 17.18 -3.63
C ASP A 19 -2.97 16.23 -4.08
N TYR A 20 -2.36 15.41 -3.22
CA TYR A 20 -1.32 14.46 -3.66
C TYR A 20 -1.77 13.47 -4.76
N LEU A 21 -3.06 13.10 -4.78
CA LEU A 21 -3.61 12.22 -5.82
C LEU A 21 -3.62 12.90 -7.20
N ASN A 22 -3.87 14.22 -7.24
CA ASN A 22 -3.87 14.98 -8.48
C ASN A 22 -2.45 15.13 -9.03
N GLU A 23 -1.45 15.28 -8.16
CA GLU A 23 -0.06 15.32 -8.59
C GLU A 23 0.42 13.96 -9.08
N LEU A 24 0.02 12.88 -8.39
CA LEU A 24 0.29 11.53 -8.85
C LEU A 24 -0.36 11.23 -10.20
N GLU A 25 -1.59 11.71 -10.46
CA GLU A 25 -2.23 11.63 -11.78
C GLU A 25 -1.37 12.30 -12.85
N LYS A 26 -0.91 13.54 -12.64
CA LYS A 26 -0.04 14.25 -13.60
C LYS A 26 1.28 13.52 -13.86
N MET A 27 1.90 12.99 -12.81
CA MET A 27 3.15 12.23 -12.95
C MET A 27 2.92 10.95 -13.75
N LEU A 28 1.81 10.24 -13.49
CA LEU A 28 1.46 9.02 -14.22
C LEU A 28 1.11 9.30 -15.67
N GLU A 29 0.43 10.40 -15.99
CA GLU A 29 0.15 10.77 -17.39
C GLU A 29 1.43 11.04 -18.18
N LYS A 30 2.48 11.59 -17.54
CA LYS A 30 3.78 11.78 -18.19
C LYS A 30 4.50 10.46 -18.46
N VAL A 31 4.42 9.50 -17.53
CA VAL A 31 5.11 8.21 -17.63
C VAL A 31 4.34 7.21 -18.50
N LEU A 32 3.01 7.26 -18.44
CA LEU A 32 2.08 6.40 -19.15
C LEU A 32 1.01 7.26 -19.83
N PRO A 33 1.36 7.94 -20.95
CA PRO A 33 0.40 8.75 -21.68
C PRO A 33 -0.79 7.91 -22.13
N HIS A 34 -2.00 8.47 -22.05
CA HIS A 34 -3.26 7.80 -22.43
C HIS A 34 -3.67 6.63 -21.52
N ALA A 35 -3.07 6.47 -20.34
CA ALA A 35 -3.53 5.48 -19.37
C ALA A 35 -4.93 5.81 -18.80
N MET A 36 -5.40 7.05 -18.98
CA MET A 36 -6.73 7.54 -18.55
C MET A 36 -6.99 7.31 -17.05
N LEU A 37 -5.94 7.28 -16.23
CA LEU A 37 -6.03 7.06 -14.79
C LEU A 37 -6.39 8.36 -14.09
N LYS A 38 -7.53 8.39 -13.39
CA LYS A 38 -7.94 9.55 -12.59
C LYS A 38 -7.55 9.41 -11.13
N ALA A 39 -7.21 10.55 -10.50
CA ALA A 39 -6.98 10.70 -9.07
C ALA A 39 -8.06 9.97 -8.26
N LYS A 40 -9.33 10.20 -8.63
CA LYS A 40 -10.48 9.43 -8.17
C LYS A 40 -11.29 8.93 -9.36
N PRO A 41 -11.83 7.70 -9.31
CA PRO A 41 -11.68 6.70 -8.24
C PRO A 41 -10.42 5.81 -8.38
N ASN A 42 -9.69 5.90 -9.50
CA ASN A 42 -8.69 4.89 -9.88
C ASN A 42 -7.46 4.89 -8.97
N LEU A 43 -6.80 6.04 -8.78
CA LEU A 43 -5.58 6.09 -7.98
C LEU A 43 -5.88 5.94 -6.48
N GLU A 44 -6.98 6.53 -6.00
CA GLU A 44 -7.42 6.36 -4.61
C GLU A 44 -7.59 4.89 -4.24
N SER A 45 -8.32 4.12 -5.06
CA SER A 45 -8.57 2.69 -4.78
C SER A 45 -7.28 1.87 -4.81
N ARG A 46 -6.39 2.12 -5.80
CA ARG A 46 -5.10 1.41 -5.90
C ARG A 46 -4.19 1.70 -4.71
N ILE A 47 -4.10 2.94 -4.26
CA ILE A 47 -3.29 3.30 -3.08
C ILE A 47 -3.87 2.68 -1.82
N ARG A 48 -5.20 2.64 -1.66
CA ARG A 48 -5.85 1.97 -0.53
C ARG A 48 -5.49 0.47 -0.51
N THR A 49 -5.56 -0.20 -1.67
CA THR A 49 -5.16 -1.61 -1.79
C THR A 49 -3.68 -1.81 -1.46
N LEU A 50 -2.79 -0.98 -2.01
CA LEU A 50 -1.35 -1.07 -1.75
C LEU A 50 -1.02 -0.88 -0.26
N LYS A 51 -1.66 0.08 0.41
CA LYS A 51 -1.49 0.28 1.86
C LYS A 51 -1.94 -0.93 2.67
N ARG A 52 -3.07 -1.56 2.30
CA ARG A 52 -3.57 -2.75 2.98
C ARG A 52 -2.63 -3.95 2.80
N VAL A 53 -2.17 -4.19 1.58
CA VAL A 53 -1.23 -5.28 1.28
C VAL A 53 0.11 -5.04 1.97
N TRP A 54 0.61 -3.80 1.97
CA TRP A 54 1.82 -3.44 2.69
C TRP A 54 1.70 -3.69 4.19
N LEU A 55 0.58 -3.33 4.81
CA LEU A 55 0.33 -3.59 6.23
C LEU A 55 0.39 -5.09 6.53
N ILE A 56 -0.27 -5.92 5.72
CA ILE A 56 -0.23 -7.39 5.86
C ILE A 56 1.21 -7.92 5.79
N ILE A 57 1.99 -7.51 4.78
CA ILE A 57 3.39 -7.93 4.64
C ILE A 57 4.23 -7.46 5.82
N TYR A 58 4.05 -6.22 6.25
CA TYR A 58 4.75 -5.65 7.39
C TYR A 58 4.45 -6.41 8.68
N ASP A 59 3.19 -6.76 8.90
CA ASP A 59 2.74 -7.55 10.03
C ASP A 59 3.33 -8.96 10.00
N MET A 60 3.31 -9.63 8.83
CA MET A 60 3.99 -10.92 8.64
C MET A 60 5.48 -10.85 8.97
N LEU A 61 6.18 -9.80 8.51
CA LEU A 61 7.62 -9.63 8.75
C LEU A 61 7.97 -9.29 10.20
N ARG A 62 7.08 -8.61 10.93
CA ARG A 62 7.35 -8.18 12.31
C ARG A 62 6.97 -9.20 13.37
N GLY A 63 6.23 -10.26 13.00
CA GLY A 63 6.09 -11.50 13.79
C GLY A 63 5.59 -11.34 15.23
N LYS A 64 5.04 -10.17 15.61
CA LYS A 64 4.58 -9.89 16.97
C LYS A 64 3.06 -9.77 16.95
N ASN A 65 2.40 -10.85 17.40
CA ASN A 65 0.96 -10.94 17.72
C ASN A 65 0.00 -10.99 16.53
N ASN A 66 0.34 -11.73 15.48
CA ASN A 66 -0.53 -11.91 14.32
C ASN A 66 -0.90 -13.38 14.19
N ASP A 67 -2.13 -13.67 13.76
CA ASP A 67 -2.62 -15.01 13.43
C ASP A 67 -1.86 -15.66 12.25
N PHE A 68 -0.75 -15.05 11.80
CA PHE A 68 0.11 -15.50 10.71
C PHE A 68 1.51 -15.85 11.25
N GLY A 69 1.97 -17.07 10.97
CA GLY A 69 3.31 -17.55 11.28
C GLY A 69 4.11 -17.94 10.03
N TRP A 70 5.43 -17.94 10.14
CA TRP A 70 6.34 -18.44 9.10
C TRP A 70 6.77 -19.87 9.44
N ASP A 71 6.54 -20.82 8.52
CA ASP A 71 7.04 -22.19 8.62
C ASP A 71 8.40 -22.27 7.92
N GLU A 72 9.49 -22.29 8.71
CA GLU A 72 10.86 -22.39 8.17
C GLU A 72 11.12 -23.71 7.42
N HIS A 73 10.44 -24.79 7.78
CA HIS A 73 10.67 -26.10 7.16
C HIS A 73 9.97 -26.18 5.79
N ARG A 74 8.76 -25.63 5.69
CA ARG A 74 7.97 -25.64 4.45
C ARG A 74 8.17 -24.40 3.58
N GLN A 75 8.89 -23.39 4.10
CA GLN A 75 9.14 -22.11 3.43
C GLN A 75 7.82 -21.43 2.99
N LEU A 76 6.82 -21.44 3.87
CA LEU A 76 5.49 -20.88 3.62
C LEU A 76 4.94 -20.12 4.82
N VAL A 77 4.02 -19.21 4.55
CA VAL A 77 3.24 -18.51 5.58
C VAL A 77 2.00 -19.34 5.88
N PHE A 78 1.76 -19.63 7.15
CA PHE A 78 0.52 -20.23 7.63
C PHE A 78 -0.28 -19.20 8.44
N ALA A 79 -1.59 -19.39 8.50
CA ALA A 79 -2.46 -18.64 9.37
C ALA A 79 -3.27 -19.60 10.23
N GLU A 80 -3.48 -19.28 11.51
CA GLU A 80 -4.51 -19.98 12.27
C GLU A 80 -5.88 -19.61 11.70
N ASP A 81 -6.70 -20.62 11.40
CA ASP A 81 -8.08 -20.38 10.99
C ASP A 81 -8.78 -19.72 12.17
N ALA A 82 -9.23 -18.47 11.98
CA ALA A 82 -10.04 -17.77 12.97
C ALA A 82 -11.40 -18.46 13.04
N PHE A 83 -11.51 -19.52 13.84
CA PHE A 83 -12.78 -20.19 14.09
C PHE A 83 -13.77 -19.17 14.68
N PRO A 84 -15.03 -19.16 14.22
CA PRO A 84 -16.05 -18.30 14.78
C PRO A 84 -16.28 -18.73 16.23
N VAL A 85 -16.22 -17.75 17.14
CA VAL A 85 -16.64 -17.91 18.53
C VAL A 85 -18.08 -18.48 18.53
N LEU A 86 -18.25 -19.65 19.16
CA LEU A 86 -19.55 -20.24 19.49
C LEU A 86 -20.25 -19.46 20.61
#